data_AF-A0A392NAL3-F1
#
_entry.id   AF-A0A392NAL3-F1
#
_cell.length_a   1.000
_cell.length_b   1.000
_cell.length_c   1.000
_cell.angle_alpha   90.00
_cell.angle_beta   90.00
_cell.angle_gamma   90.00
#
_symmetry.space_group_name_H-M   'P 1'
#
loop_
_entity.id
_entity.type
_entity.pdbx_description
1 polymer ?
#
loop_
_entity_poly.entity_id
_entity_poly.type
_entity_poly.pdbx_seq_one_letter_code
_entity_poly.pdbx_strand_id
1 'polypeptide(L)'
;CGFALLMYGFGSKKALIEDFASKTLTEYSVVVINGYLQAINLKQVLIALAELLCDQVKAKRKVSGRQPFNTQSMEDLLTFLYEAEVEDSDSFVCVVIHNIDGPGLRDSETQQYLARLASCTHIRIVASIDHVNAPLCKFS
;
A
#
# COMPACT_ATOMS: atom_id res chain seq x y z
N CYS A 1 6.34 -1.56 -14.26
CA CYS A 1 4.91 -1.18 -14.16
C CYS A 1 4.32 -1.88 -12.93
N GLY A 2 3.96 -1.14 -11.89
CA GLY A 2 3.15 -1.68 -10.80
C GLY A 2 1.70 -1.79 -11.27
N PHE A 3 1.04 -2.91 -11.02
CA PHE A 3 -0.38 -3.09 -11.34
C PHE A 3 -1.20 -3.01 -10.05
N ALA A 4 -2.32 -2.30 -10.10
CA ALA A 4 -3.30 -2.27 -9.03
C ALA A 4 -4.49 -3.16 -9.41
N LEU A 5 -4.86 -4.10 -8.54
CA LEU A 5 -6.04 -4.94 -8.70
C LEU A 5 -7.21 -4.31 -7.94
N LEU A 6 -8.31 -4.05 -8.65
CA LEU A 6 -9.50 -3.47 -8.05
C LEU A 6 -10.65 -4.49 -8.08
N MET A 7 -11.13 -4.87 -6.90
CA MET A 7 -12.25 -5.82 -6.75
C MET A 7 -13.54 -5.09 -6.44
N TYR A 8 -14.53 -5.21 -7.34
CA TYR A 8 -15.89 -4.74 -7.15
C TYR A 8 -16.87 -5.92 -7.14
N GLY A 9 -17.93 -5.84 -6.34
CA GLY A 9 -18.89 -6.94 -6.21
C GLY A 9 -19.79 -6.78 -4.99
N PHE A 10 -20.96 -7.43 -5.03
CA PHE A 10 -21.97 -7.37 -3.98
C PHE A 10 -21.59 -8.29 -2.81
N GLY A 11 -21.58 -7.76 -1.58
CA GLY A 11 -21.26 -8.51 -0.36
C GLY A 11 -19.84 -8.29 0.18
N SER A 12 -19.53 -8.99 1.29
CA SER A 12 -18.25 -8.86 1.99
C SER A 12 -17.13 -9.57 1.23
N LYS A 13 -16.32 -8.79 0.52
CA LYS A 13 -15.12 -9.24 -0.23
C LYS A 13 -13.91 -9.48 0.69
N LYS A 14 -14.04 -9.11 1.96
CA LYS A 14 -12.98 -9.17 2.97
C LYS A 14 -12.40 -10.58 3.13
N ALA A 15 -13.27 -11.57 3.33
CA ALA A 15 -12.84 -12.97 3.50
C ALA A 15 -12.09 -13.50 2.27
N LEU A 16 -12.48 -13.08 1.06
CA LEU A 16 -11.86 -13.54 -0.18
C LEU A 16 -10.47 -12.91 -0.37
N ILE A 17 -10.32 -11.63 -0.04
CA ILE A 17 -9.03 -10.93 -0.09
C ILE A 17 -8.10 -11.41 1.03
N GLU A 18 -8.61 -11.68 2.23
CA GLU A 18 -7.83 -12.26 3.33
C GLU A 18 -7.41 -13.70 3.01
N ASP A 19 -8.28 -14.50 2.40
CA ASP A 19 -7.95 -15.85 1.92
C ASP A 19 -6.90 -15.81 0.80
N PHE A 20 -7.00 -14.86 -0.13
CA PHE A 20 -5.97 -14.63 -1.15
C PHE A 20 -4.62 -14.19 -0.52
N ALA A 21 -4.65 -13.28 0.45
CA ALA A 21 -3.45 -12.83 1.14
C ALA A 21 -2.79 -13.96 1.94
N SER A 22 -3.57 -14.77 2.64
CA SER A 22 -3.05 -15.89 3.43
C SER A 22 -2.60 -17.10 2.59
N LYS A 23 -3.04 -17.24 1.33
CA LYS A 23 -2.66 -18.36 0.45
C LYS A 23 -1.59 -18.01 -0.59
N THR A 24 -1.61 -16.80 -1.12
CA THR A 24 -0.77 -16.39 -2.25
C THR A 24 0.32 -15.42 -1.83
N LEU A 25 0.13 -14.69 -0.72
CA LEU A 25 1.05 -13.68 -0.24
C LEU A 25 1.84 -14.12 1.01
N THR A 26 1.91 -15.41 1.33
CA THR A 26 2.70 -15.92 2.49
C THR A 26 4.19 -15.63 2.39
N GLU A 27 4.71 -15.49 1.18
CA GLU A 27 6.12 -15.18 0.90
C GLU A 27 6.37 -13.67 0.73
N TYR A 28 5.32 -12.84 0.80
CA TYR A 28 5.38 -11.41 0.52
C TYR A 28 4.86 -10.57 1.69
N SER A 29 5.39 -9.36 1.85
CA SER A 29 4.91 -8.46 2.89
C SER A 29 3.55 -7.87 2.50
N VAL A 30 2.54 -8.03 3.34
CA VAL A 30 1.18 -7.51 3.11
C VAL A 30 0.81 -6.47 4.16
N VAL A 31 0.32 -5.31 3.72
CA VAL A 31 -0.25 -4.27 4.58
C VAL A 31 -1.73 -4.13 4.28
N VAL A 32 -2.58 -4.27 5.30
CA VAL A 32 -4.04 -4.14 5.16
C VAL A 32 -4.51 -2.80 5.70
N ILE A 33 -5.20 -2.03 4.87
CA ILE A 33 -5.81 -0.73 5.17
C ILE A 33 -7.33 -0.89 5.15
N ASN A 34 -7.96 -0.55 6.27
CA ASN A 34 -9.41 -0.63 6.41
C ASN A 34 -10.05 0.75 6.21
N GLY A 35 -10.33 1.11 4.96
CA GLY A 35 -10.90 2.39 4.52
C GLY A 35 -12.26 2.79 5.12
N TYR A 36 -13.00 1.82 5.66
CA TYR A 36 -14.26 2.09 6.38
C TYR A 36 -14.05 2.72 7.77
N LEU A 37 -12.83 2.67 8.32
CA LEU A 37 -12.50 3.35 9.56
C LEU A 37 -12.30 4.85 9.28
N GLN A 38 -12.90 5.71 10.11
CA GLN A 38 -12.74 7.17 9.95
C GLN A 38 -11.36 7.66 10.42
N ALA A 39 -10.67 6.91 11.27
CA ALA A 39 -9.40 7.29 11.88
C ALA A 39 -8.22 6.49 11.28
N ILE A 40 -8.02 6.58 9.96
CA ILE A 40 -6.88 5.94 9.30
C ILE A 40 -5.70 6.91 9.32
N ASN A 41 -4.57 6.46 9.87
CA ASN A 41 -3.34 7.23 9.86
C ASN A 41 -2.47 6.81 8.67
N LEU A 42 -2.62 7.48 7.54
CA LEU A 42 -1.87 7.19 6.33
C LEU A 42 -0.35 7.31 6.53
N LYS A 43 0.09 8.25 7.39
CA LYS A 43 1.52 8.37 7.72
C LYS A 43 2.05 7.09 8.35
N GLN A 44 1.29 6.45 9.25
CA GLN A 44 1.68 5.17 9.84
C GLN A 44 1.72 4.04 8.81
N VAL A 45 0.81 4.05 7.82
CA VAL A 45 0.87 3.11 6.69
C VAL A 45 2.16 3.32 5.88
N LEU A 46 2.49 4.57 5.53
CA LEU A 46 3.72 4.89 4.80
C LEU A 46 4.99 4.47 5.56
N ILE A 47 5.01 4.71 6.88
CA ILE A 47 6.10 4.26 7.75
C ILE A 47 6.22 2.74 7.72
N ALA A 48 5.11 2.02 7.89
CA ALA A 48 5.11 0.55 7.86
C ALA A 48 5.59 0.01 6.49
N LEU A 49 5.18 0.63 5.38
CA LEU A 49 5.66 0.26 4.03
C LEU A 49 7.16 0.50 3.88
N ALA A 50 7.65 1.65 4.34
CA ALA A 50 9.06 2.00 4.28
C ALA A 50 9.91 1.07 5.15
N GLU A 51 9.43 0.72 6.34
CA GLU A 51 10.07 -0.26 7.22
C GLU A 51 10.11 -1.65 6.60
N LEU A 52 9.00 -2.13 6.02
CA LEU A 52 8.93 -3.42 5.34
C LEU A 52 9.88 -3.49 4.14
N LEU A 53 9.88 -2.48 3.27
CA LEU A 53 10.84 -2.42 2.16
C LEU A 53 12.28 -2.35 2.66
N CYS A 54 12.54 -1.58 3.71
CA CYS A 54 13.87 -1.49 4.30
C CYS A 54 14.31 -2.83 4.91
N ASP A 55 13.41 -3.59 5.53
CA ASP A 55 13.71 -4.90 6.10
C ASP A 55 14.04 -5.92 5.00
N GLN A 56 13.28 -5.91 3.90
CA GLN A 56 13.56 -6.72 2.70
C GLN A 56 14.93 -6.40 2.10
N VAL A 57 15.31 -5.12 2.05
CA VAL A 57 16.65 -4.69 1.59
C VAL A 57 17.74 -5.04 2.61
N LYS A 58 17.49 -4.89 3.92
CA LYS A 58 18.45 -5.17 4.99
C LYS A 58 18.74 -6.66 5.16
N ALA A 59 17.75 -7.52 4.96
CA ALA A 59 17.91 -8.97 4.95
C ALA A 59 18.92 -9.42 3.88
N LYS A 60 19.09 -8.63 2.81
CA LYS A 60 20.01 -8.93 1.69
C LYS A 60 21.30 -8.09 1.68
N ARG A 61 21.30 -6.87 2.22
CA ARG A 61 22.51 -6.04 2.42
C ARG A 61 22.60 -5.57 3.86
N LYS A 62 23.75 -5.77 4.51
CA LYS A 62 24.11 -5.14 5.80
C LYS A 62 24.18 -3.61 5.66
N VAL A 63 23.03 -2.94 5.57
CA VAL A 63 22.94 -1.49 5.63
C VAL A 63 22.58 -1.10 7.05
N SER A 64 23.62 -0.85 7.83
CA SER A 64 23.55 -0.33 9.19
C SER A 64 23.23 1.17 9.15
N GLY A 65 22.25 1.59 9.96
CA GLY A 65 22.03 3.01 10.30
C GLY A 65 21.12 3.77 9.34
N ARG A 66 19.81 3.59 9.49
CA ARG A 66 18.82 4.57 9.01
C ARG A 66 18.03 5.10 10.19
N GLN A 67 17.74 6.40 10.17
CA GLN A 67 16.91 7.05 11.19
C GLN A 67 15.51 6.41 11.23
N PRO A 68 14.83 6.46 12.39
CA PRO A 68 13.47 5.96 12.49
C PRO A 68 12.56 6.74 11.53
N PHE A 69 11.87 6.03 10.63
CA PHE A 69 10.95 6.59 9.65
C PHE A 69 9.83 7.44 10.30
N ASN A 70 9.60 7.27 11.61
CA ASN A 70 8.64 8.05 12.39
C ASN A 70 8.94 9.57 12.46
N THR A 71 10.21 9.98 12.31
CA THR A 71 10.59 11.41 12.28
C THR A 71 10.54 12.04 10.90
N GLN A 72 10.33 11.24 9.85
CA GLN A 72 10.33 11.72 8.46
C GLN A 72 8.97 12.32 8.06
N SER A 73 9.01 13.24 7.10
CA SER A 73 7.80 13.81 6.49
C SER A 73 7.13 12.78 5.56
N MET A 74 5.85 12.97 5.21
CA MET A 74 5.20 12.07 4.24
C MET A 74 5.90 12.08 2.87
N GLU A 75 6.46 13.23 2.47
CA GLU A 75 7.19 13.35 1.20
C GLU A 75 8.52 12.60 1.21
N ASP A 76 9.27 12.64 2.31
CA ASP A 76 10.51 11.87 2.46
C ASP A 76 10.23 10.37 2.39
N LEU A 77 9.15 9.91 3.03
CA LEU A 77 8.72 8.51 2.98
C LEU A 77 8.38 8.09 1.55
N LEU A 78 7.63 8.89 0.82
CA LEU A 78 7.28 8.60 -0.57
C LEU A 78 8.50 8.60 -1.50
N THR A 79 9.40 9.56 -1.31
CA THR A 79 10.66 9.62 -2.05
C THR A 79 11.48 8.37 -1.78
N PHE A 80 11.57 7.94 -0.52
CA PHE A 80 12.22 6.70 -0.15
C PHE A 80 11.59 5.47 -0.83
N LEU A 81 10.26 5.35 -0.83
CA LEU A 81 9.55 4.25 -1.48
C LEU A 81 9.75 4.22 -3.00
N TYR A 82 9.94 5.41 -3.61
CA TYR A 82 10.18 5.56 -5.05
C TYR A 82 11.64 5.28 -5.44
N GLU A 83 12.59 5.75 -4.63
CA GLU A 83 14.04 5.53 -4.80
C GLU A 83 14.51 4.17 -4.30
N ALA A 84 13.67 3.43 -3.58
CA ALA A 84 13.97 2.08 -3.14
C ALA A 84 14.16 1.18 -4.37
N GLU A 85 15.39 1.06 -4.84
CA GLU A 85 15.79 0.07 -5.83
C GLU A 85 15.91 -1.29 -5.14
N VAL A 86 14.89 -2.12 -5.31
CA VAL A 86 14.95 -3.51 -4.92
C VAL A 86 15.65 -4.25 -6.06
N GLU A 87 16.88 -4.70 -5.85
CA GLU A 87 17.69 -5.39 -6.87
C GLU A 87 17.03 -6.68 -7.39
N ASP A 88 16.08 -7.23 -6.63
CA ASP A 88 15.27 -8.38 -7.03
C ASP A 88 13.88 -7.94 -7.53
N SER A 89 13.59 -8.28 -8.78
CA SER A 89 12.29 -8.01 -9.43
C SER A 89 11.13 -8.82 -8.83
N ASP A 90 11.43 -9.78 -7.95
CA ASP A 90 10.43 -10.59 -7.25
C ASP A 90 10.06 -10.07 -5.86
N SER A 91 10.79 -9.12 -5.26
CA SER A 91 10.48 -8.62 -3.92
C SER A 91 9.56 -7.38 -3.99
N PHE A 92 8.26 -7.59 -3.76
CA PHE A 92 7.26 -6.52 -3.71
C PHE A 92 6.43 -6.55 -2.42
N VAL A 93 5.87 -5.40 -2.05
CA VAL A 93 4.95 -5.25 -0.92
C VAL A 93 3.54 -5.11 -1.46
N CYS A 94 2.62 -5.92 -0.95
CA CYS A 94 1.21 -5.86 -1.32
C CYS A 94 0.44 -4.99 -0.32
N VAL A 95 -0.32 -4.01 -0.81
CA VAL A 95 -1.18 -3.15 -0.01
C VAL A 95 -2.62 -3.48 -0.31
N VAL A 96 -3.28 -4.10 0.64
CA VAL A 96 -4.71 -4.42 0.55
C VAL A 96 -5.51 -3.25 1.14
N ILE A 97 -6.40 -2.65 0.37
CA ILE A 97 -7.25 -1.53 0.79
C ILE A 97 -8.70 -1.95 0.72
N HIS A 98 -9.36 -2.09 1.85
CA HIS A 98 -10.80 -2.27 1.88
C HIS A 98 -11.50 -0.92 1.83
N ASN A 99 -12.44 -0.74 0.90
CA ASN A 99 -13.25 0.47 0.76
C ASN A 99 -12.38 1.74 0.59
N ILE A 100 -11.63 1.81 -0.51
CA ILE A 100 -10.69 2.91 -0.82
C ILE A 100 -11.38 4.29 -0.92
N ASP A 101 -12.67 4.30 -1.19
CA ASP A 101 -13.58 5.45 -1.21
C ASP A 101 -14.26 5.71 0.15
N GLY A 102 -13.81 5.01 1.18
CA GLY A 102 -14.30 5.17 2.54
C GLY A 102 -13.97 6.54 3.16
N PRO A 103 -14.68 6.90 4.24
CA PRO A 103 -14.58 8.23 4.83
C PRO A 103 -13.17 8.58 5.33
N GLY A 104 -12.33 7.59 5.67
CA GLY A 104 -10.94 7.82 6.09
C GLY A 104 -9.92 7.92 4.95
N LEU A 105 -10.32 7.69 3.70
CA LEU A 105 -9.42 7.70 2.54
C LEU A 105 -9.88 8.61 1.39
N ARG A 106 -11.12 9.09 1.40
CA ARG A 106 -11.72 9.89 0.32
C ARG A 106 -11.15 11.31 0.15
N ASP A 107 -10.33 11.79 1.09
CA ASP A 107 -9.74 13.11 1.02
C ASP A 107 -8.72 13.22 -0.14
N SER A 108 -8.68 14.37 -0.81
CA SER A 108 -7.85 14.56 -2.01
C SER A 108 -6.36 14.34 -1.75
N GLU A 109 -5.87 14.75 -0.59
CA GLU A 109 -4.47 14.56 -0.17
C GLU A 109 -4.14 13.06 -0.04
N THR A 110 -5.00 12.31 0.66
CA THR A 110 -4.86 10.86 0.81
C THR A 110 -4.89 10.13 -0.53
N GLN A 111 -5.81 10.50 -1.42
CA GLN A 111 -5.90 9.92 -2.76
C GLN A 111 -4.65 10.20 -3.60
N GLN A 112 -4.07 11.41 -3.50
CA GLN A 112 -2.83 11.74 -4.18
C GLN A 112 -1.66 10.87 -3.68
N TYR A 113 -1.59 10.63 -2.37
CA TYR A 113 -0.59 9.73 -1.80
C TYR A 113 -0.80 8.27 -2.21
N LEU A 114 -2.04 7.79 -2.24
CA LEU A 114 -2.37 6.45 -2.75
C LEU A 114 -2.05 6.30 -4.25
N ALA A 115 -2.21 7.36 -5.04
CA ALA A 115 -1.83 7.36 -6.45
C ALA A 115 -0.31 7.23 -6.61
N ARG A 116 0.47 7.99 -5.85
CA ARG A 116 1.94 7.82 -5.80
C ARG A 116 2.32 6.41 -5.32
N LEU A 117 1.54 5.89 -4.37
CA LEU A 117 1.36 4.48 -4.00
C LEU A 117 1.44 3.53 -5.19
N ALA A 118 0.38 3.59 -5.99
CA ALA A 118 0.16 2.69 -7.10
C ALA A 118 1.23 2.81 -8.20
N SER A 119 1.87 3.98 -8.32
CA SER A 119 2.91 4.22 -9.31
C SER A 119 4.26 3.57 -8.96
N CYS A 120 4.47 3.15 -7.71
CA CYS A 120 5.71 2.50 -7.30
C CYS A 120 5.80 1.07 -7.85
N THR A 121 6.93 0.68 -8.45
CA THR A 121 7.09 -0.66 -9.05
C THR A 121 7.16 -1.80 -8.04
N HIS A 122 7.62 -1.50 -6.83
CA HIS A 122 7.78 -2.47 -5.73
C HIS A 122 6.54 -2.57 -4.85
N ILE A 123 5.48 -1.80 -5.16
CA ILE A 123 4.23 -1.78 -4.41
C ILE A 123 3.10 -2.25 -5.32
N ARG A 124 2.34 -3.26 -4.87
CA ARG A 124 1.13 -3.72 -5.55
C ARG A 124 -0.07 -3.40 -4.69
N ILE A 125 -1.04 -2.68 -5.23
CA ILE A 125 -2.23 -2.31 -4.47
C ILE A 125 -3.40 -3.22 -4.87
N VAL A 126 -4.06 -3.82 -3.90
CA VAL A 126 -5.31 -4.57 -4.06
C VAL A 126 -6.40 -3.82 -3.32
N ALA A 127 -7.29 -3.14 -4.04
CA ALA A 127 -8.33 -2.32 -3.42
C ALA A 127 -9.74 -2.90 -3.62
N SER A 128 -10.65 -2.63 -2.70
CA SER A 128 -12.09 -2.81 -2.88
C SER A 128 -12.80 -1.47 -2.86
N ILE A 129 -13.85 -1.34 -3.67
CA ILE A 129 -14.76 -0.18 -3.68
C ILE A 129 -16.17 -0.69 -3.42
N ASP A 130 -16.91 0.01 -2.55
CA ASP A 130 -18.32 -0.32 -2.29
C ASP A 130 -19.29 0.71 -2.89
N HIS A 131 -18.88 1.95 -3.18
CA HIS A 131 -19.80 2.93 -3.73
C HIS A 131 -20.03 2.72 -5.24
N VAL A 132 -21.29 2.69 -5.66
CA VAL A 132 -21.74 2.43 -7.05
C VAL A 132 -21.26 3.52 -8.04
N ASN A 133 -20.64 4.60 -7.55
CA ASN A 133 -20.18 5.76 -8.34
C ASN A 133 -18.68 5.72 -8.70
N ALA A 134 -18.06 4.54 -8.62
CA ALA A 134 -16.62 4.34 -8.65
C ALA A 134 -15.84 4.59 -9.96
N PRO A 135 -16.40 4.66 -11.19
CA PRO A 135 -15.53 4.58 -12.38
C PRO A 135 -14.75 5.88 -12.66
N LEU A 136 -14.71 6.85 -11.75
CA LEU A 136 -14.08 8.17 -11.97
C LEU A 136 -12.71 8.37 -11.31
N CYS A 137 -12.24 7.47 -10.45
CA CYS A 137 -10.88 7.56 -9.91
C CYS A 137 -9.88 6.93 -10.89
N LYS A 138 -9.58 7.64 -11.98
CA LYS A 138 -8.40 7.34 -12.80
C LYS A 138 -7.16 7.65 -11.97
N PHE A 139 -6.51 6.62 -11.46
CA PHE A 139 -5.11 6.69 -11.07
C PHE A 139 -4.29 6.82 -12.36
N SER A 140 -3.92 8.06 -12.70
CA SER A 140 -3.05 8.40 -13.84
C SER A 140 -1.89 9.25 -13.37
#